data_AF-A0A510HJH6-F1
#
_entry.id   AF-A0A510HJH6-F1
#
_cell.length_a   1.000
_cell.length_b   1.000
_cell.length_c   1.000
_cell.angle_alpha   90.00
_cell.angle_beta   90.00
_cell.angle_gamma   90.00
#
_symmetry.space_group_name_H-M   'P 1'
#
loop_
_entity.id
_entity.type
_entity.pdbx_description
1 polymer ?
#
loop_
_entity_poly.entity_id
_entity_poly.type
_entity_poly.pdbx_seq_one_letter_code
_entity_poly.pdbx_strand_id
1 'polypeptide(L)'
;MGAPITEAAAQRNTIVRVYEDRVELIGGWMGERVEKILHRDIADVRIQGLVNCTLQISSSSGRLYRLSRMALPDARAVKEAIERQKQKAGLYEP
;
A
#
# COMPACT_ATOMS: atom_id res chain seq x y z
N MET A 1 7.44 15.80 10.03
CA MET A 1 6.95 14.55 9.41
C MET A 1 6.30 14.93 8.09
N GLY A 2 6.80 14.44 6.96
CA GLY A 2 6.27 14.81 5.64
C GLY A 2 4.84 14.32 5.43
N ALA A 3 4.08 15.01 4.60
CA ALA A 3 2.75 14.56 4.19
C ALA A 3 2.86 13.26 3.37
N PRO A 4 1.90 12.32 3.50
CA PRO A 4 1.86 11.15 2.62
C PRO A 4 1.65 11.62 1.17
N ILE A 5 2.34 10.97 0.22
CA ILE A 5 2.17 11.18 -1.22
C ILE A 5 0.75 10.82 -1.64
N THR A 6 0.23 9.73 -1.07
CA THR A 6 -1.15 9.32 -1.24
C THR A 6 -1.64 8.62 0.03
N GLU A 7 -2.93 8.77 0.30
CA GLU A 7 -3.64 8.12 1.38
C GLU A 7 -4.93 7.53 0.82
N ALA A 8 -5.25 6.30 1.21
CA ALA A 8 -6.51 5.66 0.87
C ALA A 8 -7.07 4.86 2.04
N ALA A 9 -8.39 4.78 2.09
CA ALA A 9 -9.10 3.95 3.05
C ALA A 9 -9.61 2.65 2.40
N ALA A 10 -9.58 1.57 3.17
CA ALA A 10 -10.14 0.28 2.84
C ALA A 10 -11.14 -0.15 3.94
N GLN A 11 -11.79 -1.30 3.76
CA GLN A 11 -12.75 -1.81 4.73
C GLN A 11 -12.14 -1.96 6.14
N ARG A 12 -13.00 -1.89 7.17
CA ARG A 12 -12.66 -2.09 8.59
C ARG A 12 -11.66 -1.07 9.15
N ASN A 13 -11.80 0.20 8.75
CA ASN A 13 -10.94 1.31 9.19
C ASN A 13 -9.45 1.08 8.89
N THR A 14 -9.16 0.33 7.81
CA THR A 14 -7.78 0.15 7.39
C THR A 14 -7.40 1.32 6.49
N ILE A 15 -6.35 2.05 6.84
CA ILE A 15 -5.82 3.17 6.06
C ILE A 15 -4.45 2.77 5.54
N VAL A 16 -4.20 3.01 4.25
CA VAL A 16 -2.87 2.91 3.65
C VAL A 16 -2.35 4.30 3.36
N ARG A 17 -1.12 4.57 3.80
CA ARG A 17 -0.39 5.81 3.53
C ARG A 17 0.91 5.48 2.83
N VAL A 18 1.16 6.12 1.70
CA VAL A 18 2.41 5.97 0.96
C VAL A 18 3.24 7.21 1.17
N TYR A 19 4.43 7.05 1.71
CA TYR A 19 5.46 8.08 1.85
C TYR A 19 6.59 7.80 0.87
N GLU A 20 7.54 8.73 0.77
CA GLU A 20 8.69 8.58 -0.13
C GLU A 20 9.60 7.40 0.27
N ASP A 21 9.74 7.15 1.56
CA ASP A 21 10.63 6.12 2.11
C ASP A 21 9.91 4.80 2.47
N ARG A 22 8.60 4.86 2.75
CA ARG A 22 7.84 3.72 3.28
C ARG A 22 6.35 3.77 2.96
N VAL A 23 5.70 2.63 3.14
CA VAL A 23 4.24 2.47 3.17
C VAL A 23 3.82 2.15 4.61
N GLU A 24 2.82 2.85 5.12
CA GLU A 24 2.21 2.57 6.41
C GLU A 24 0.81 1.98 6.20
N LEU A 25 0.58 0.82 6.80
CA LEU A 25 -0.72 0.18 6.87
C LEU A 25 -1.24 0.30 8.30
N ILE A 26 -2.24 1.15 8.47
CA ILE A 26 -2.90 1.41 9.74
C ILE A 26 -4.18 0.59 9.74
N GLY A 27 -4.38 -0.27 10.73
CA GLY A 27 -5.57 -1.10 10.86
C GLY A 27 -5.94 -1.40 12.31
N GLY A 28 -7.09 -2.05 12.50
CA GLY A 28 -7.64 -2.36 13.81
C GLY A 28 -8.68 -1.34 14.28
N TRP A 29 -9.36 -1.65 15.39
CA TRP A 29 -10.27 -0.71 16.04
C TRP A 29 -9.43 0.46 16.57
N MET A 30 -9.72 1.70 16.13
CA MET A 30 -8.95 2.91 16.45
C MET A 30 -7.48 2.96 16.00
N GLY A 31 -7.04 2.14 15.02
CA GLY A 31 -5.69 2.26 14.46
C GLY A 31 -4.57 1.75 15.37
N GLU A 32 -4.90 0.83 16.29
CA GLU A 32 -3.95 0.21 17.23
C GLU A 32 -2.78 -0.50 16.54
N ARG A 33 -2.95 -0.89 15.27
CA ARG A 33 -1.92 -1.60 14.51
C ARG A 33 -1.41 -0.75 13.35
N VAL A 34 -0.16 -0.32 13.43
CA VAL A 34 0.56 0.38 12.36
C VAL A 34 1.72 -0.50 11.89
N GLU A 35 1.57 -1.09 10.71
CA GLU A 35 2.65 -1.82 10.05
C GLU A 35 3.38 -0.87 9.10
N LYS A 36 4.71 -0.81 9.21
CA LYS A 36 5.55 0.00 8.33
C LYS A 36 6.33 -0.92 7.41
N ILE A 37 6.25 -0.67 6.11
CA ILE A 37 6.86 -1.49 5.06
C ILE A 37 7.73 -0.58 4.22
N LEU A 38 9.03 -0.88 4.09
CA LEU A 38 9.89 -0.11 3.20
C LEU A 38 9.63 -0.52 1.75
N HIS A 39 9.80 0.41 0.81
CA HIS A 39 9.57 0.13 -0.62
C HIS A 39 10.42 -1.03 -1.15
N ARG A 40 11.64 -1.20 -0.63
CA ARG A 40 12.53 -2.34 -0.93
C ARG A 40 12.02 -3.69 -0.45
N ASP A 41 11.20 -3.70 0.58
CA ASP A 41 10.63 -4.91 1.15
C ASP A 41 9.30 -5.27 0.47
N ILE A 42 8.81 -4.44 -0.45
CA ILE A 42 7.62 -4.71 -1.25
C ILE A 42 8.03 -5.47 -2.50
N ALA A 43 7.75 -6.77 -2.51
CA ALA A 43 7.99 -7.62 -3.66
C ALA A 43 7.04 -7.26 -4.82
N ASP A 44 5.74 -7.15 -4.54
CA ASP A 44 4.73 -6.98 -5.59
C ASP A 44 3.45 -6.30 -5.07
N VAL A 45 2.77 -5.55 -5.94
CA VAL A 45 1.49 -4.87 -5.63
C VAL A 45 0.44 -5.16 -6.72
N ARG A 46 -0.65 -5.81 -6.33
CA ARG A 46 -1.73 -6.21 -7.24
C ARG A 46 -3.08 -5.64 -6.84
N ILE A 47 -3.89 -5.28 -7.82
CA ILE A 47 -5.29 -4.92 -7.63
C ILE A 47 -6.13 -6.08 -8.17
N GLN A 48 -7.05 -6.58 -7.36
CA GLN A 48 -7.99 -7.62 -7.75
C GLN A 48 -9.43 -7.10 -7.73
N GLY A 49 -10.18 -7.40 -8.79
CA GLY A 49 -11.58 -6.98 -8.97
C GLY A 49 -11.74 -5.57 -9.54
N LEU A 50 -12.90 -5.30 -10.14
CA LEU A 50 -13.26 -4.00 -10.73
C LEU A 50 -14.18 -3.17 -9.81
N VAL A 51 -14.95 -3.84 -8.94
CA VAL A 51 -15.87 -3.24 -7.97
C VAL A 51 -15.46 -3.74 -6.58
N ASN A 52 -15.39 -2.85 -5.59
CA ASN A 52 -14.90 -3.17 -4.24
C ASN A 52 -13.52 -3.85 -4.29
N CYS A 53 -12.59 -3.22 -4.99
CA CYS A 53 -11.29 -3.76 -5.30
C CYS A 53 -10.53 -4.20 -4.04
N THR A 54 -9.72 -5.24 -4.20
CA THR A 54 -8.76 -5.64 -3.17
C THR A 54 -7.36 -5.30 -3.65
N LEU A 55 -6.67 -4.42 -2.91
CA LEU A 55 -5.26 -4.17 -3.10
C LEU A 55 -4.46 -5.19 -2.26
N GLN A 56 -3.58 -5.92 -2.92
CA GLN A 56 -2.68 -6.90 -2.32
C GLN A 56 -1.26 -6.37 -2.38
N ILE A 57 -0.61 -6.30 -1.23
CA ILE A 57 0.79 -5.90 -1.11
C ILE A 57 1.54 -7.11 -0.55
N SER A 58 2.43 -7.66 -1.37
CA SER A 58 3.30 -8.79 -1.02
C SER A 58 4.65 -8.25 -0.58
N SER A 59 5.11 -8.67 0.59
CA SER A 59 6.45 -8.35 1.07
C SER A 59 7.45 -9.47 0.77
N SER A 60 8.70 -9.10 0.53
CA SER A 60 9.84 -10.00 0.37
C SER A 60 10.05 -10.91 1.60
N SER A 61 9.53 -10.53 2.77
CA SER A 61 9.54 -11.37 3.97
C SER A 61 8.45 -12.46 3.99
N GLY A 62 7.68 -12.62 2.91
CA GLY A 62 6.57 -13.57 2.81
C GLY A 62 5.24 -13.11 3.43
N ARG A 63 5.16 -11.86 3.91
CA ARG A 63 3.90 -11.29 4.44
C ARG A 63 3.01 -10.82 3.29
N LEU A 64 1.72 -11.13 3.37
CA LEU A 64 0.71 -10.67 2.41
C LEU A 64 -0.31 -9.77 3.12
N TYR A 65 -0.37 -8.52 2.70
CA TYR A 65 -1.36 -7.55 3.19
C TYR A 65 -2.49 -7.41 2.18
N ARG A 66 -3.74 -7.58 2.62
CA ARG A 66 -4.94 -7.49 1.78
C ARG A 66 -5.85 -6.37 2.27
N LEU A 67 -5.97 -5.33 1.46
CA LEU A 67 -6.87 -4.18 1.68
C LEU A 67 -8.10 -4.36 0.79
N SER A 68 -9.21 -4.82 1.36
CA SER A 68 -10.44 -5.13 0.62
C SER A 68 -11.45 -3.98 0.61
N ARG A 69 -12.36 -4.02 -0.38
CA ARG A 69 -13.38 -2.98 -0.63
C ARG A 69 -12.83 -1.56 -0.75
N MET A 70 -11.70 -1.41 -1.44
CA MET A 70 -11.23 -0.11 -1.86
C MET A 70 -12.01 0.36 -3.08
N ALA A 71 -12.16 1.69 -3.22
CA ALA A 71 -12.55 2.25 -4.50
C ALA A 71 -11.43 1.99 -5.52
N LEU A 72 -11.79 1.66 -6.76
CA LEU A 72 -10.81 1.38 -7.82
C LEU A 72 -9.83 2.56 -8.04
N PRO A 73 -10.27 3.84 -8.06
CA PRO A 73 -9.36 4.98 -8.19
C PRO A 73 -8.33 5.03 -7.07
N ASP A 74 -8.76 4.81 -5.83
CA ASP A 74 -7.88 4.81 -4.66
C ASP A 74 -6.85 3.68 -4.73
N ALA A 75 -7.30 2.46 -5.05
CA ALA A 75 -6.41 1.32 -5.20
C ALA A 75 -5.36 1.55 -6.31
N ARG A 76 -5.76 2.19 -7.42
CA ARG A 76 -4.84 2.57 -8.51
C ARG A 76 -3.85 3.63 -8.06
N ALA A 77 -4.31 4.70 -7.40
CA ALA A 77 -3.44 5.76 -6.91
C ALA A 77 -2.39 5.23 -5.93
N VAL A 78 -2.78 4.33 -5.02
CA VAL A 78 -1.84 3.67 -4.09
C VAL A 78 -0.83 2.81 -4.85
N LYS A 79 -1.29 1.98 -5.78
CA LYS A 79 -0.39 1.14 -6.58
C LYS A 79 0.62 1.99 -7.35
N GLU A 80 0.16 2.97 -8.11
CA GLU A 80 1.02 3.86 -8.90
C GLU A 80 2.02 4.63 -8.03
N ALA A 81 1.60 5.08 -6.85
CA ALA A 81 2.50 5.75 -5.92
C ALA A 81 3.62 4.81 -5.44
N ILE A 82 3.29 3.57 -5.07
CA ILE A 82 4.29 2.57 -4.65
C ILE A 82 5.25 2.24 -5.80
N GLU A 83 4.72 1.95 -6.99
CA GLU A 83 5.53 1.64 -8.17
C GLU A 83 6.47 2.81 -8.52
N ARG A 84 5.97 4.04 -8.47
CA ARG A 84 6.77 5.24 -8.72
C ARG A 84 7.88 5.41 -7.68
N GLN A 85 7.62 5.11 -6.40
CA GLN A 85 8.67 5.16 -5.38
C GLN A 85 9.70 4.04 -5.56
N LYS A 86 9.28 2.81 -5.90
CA LYS A 86 10.20 1.72 -6.24
C LYS A 86 11.09 2.08 -7.43
N GLN A 87 10.53 2.69 -8.47
CA GLN A 87 11.28 3.16 -9.63
C GLN A 87 12.28 4.26 -9.26
N LYS A 88 11.85 5.27 -8.48
CA LYS A 88 12.75 6.34 -7.99
C LYS A 88 13.90 5.82 -7.14
N ALA A 89 13.65 4.79 -6.33
CA ALA A 89 14.65 4.16 -5.49
C ALA A 89 15.59 3.21 -6.26
N GLY A 90 15.40 3.04 -7.58
CA GLY A 90 16.20 2.12 -8.39
C GLY A 90 15.98 0.65 -8.06
N LEU A 91 14.84 0.31 -7.44
CA LEU A 91 14.50 -1.04 -6.97
C LEU A 91 13.80 -1.89 -8.02
N TYR A 92 13.66 -1.37 -9.24
CA TYR A 92 13.26 -2.17 -10.40
C TYR A 92 14.52 -2.83 -10.95
N GLU A 93 14.69 -4.13 -10.68
CA GLU A 93 15.66 -4.91 -11.45
C GLU A 93 15.17 -5.02 -12.91
N PRO A 94 16.06 -4.82 -13.90
CA PRO A 94 15.73 -4.87 -15.33
C PRO A 94 15.29 -6.26 -15.82
#